data_AF-A0A7L2QMS9-F1
#
_entry.id   AF-A0A7L2QMS9-F1
#
_cell.length_a   1.000
_cell.length_b   1.000
_cell.length_c   1.000
_cell.angle_alpha   90.00
_cell.angle_beta   90.00
_cell.angle_gamma   90.00
#
_symmetry.space_group_name_H-M   'P 1'
#
loop_
_entity.id
_entity.type
_entity.pdbx_description
1 polymer ?
#
loop_
_entity_poly.entity_id
_entity_poly.type
_entity_poly.pdbx_seq_one_letter_code
_entity_poly.pdbx_strand_id
1 'polypeptide(L)' 'LSLAAAEPHGAEPALYAARCPHLRPPPWSPGPLLDVGFLGRWWLLEEALRDGDINEEEFGHLP' A
#
# COMPACT_ATOMS: atom_id res chain seq x y z
N LEU A 1 -7.86 -12.53 -7.91
CA LEU A 1 -7.01 -12.15 -6.77
C LEU A 1 -6.01 -11.14 -7.29
N SER A 2 -5.91 -9.98 -6.65
CA SER A 2 -4.98 -8.91 -6.98
C SER A 2 -4.20 -8.52 -5.73
N LEU A 3 -2.98 -8.01 -5.87
CA LEU A 3 -2.16 -7.52 -4.76
C LEU A 3 -1.73 -6.08 -5.04
N ALA A 4 -1.85 -5.21 -4.05
CA ALA A 4 -1.21 -3.91 -4.02
C ALA A 4 0.02 -4.00 -3.11
N ALA A 5 1.16 -3.52 -3.57
CA ALA A 5 2.42 -3.52 -2.82
C ALA A 5 3.18 -2.22 -3.09
N ALA A 6 3.99 -1.77 -2.13
CA ALA A 6 4.81 -0.59 -2.28
C ALA A 6 6.00 -0.84 -3.24
N GLU A 7 6.25 0.11 -4.15
CA GLU A 7 7.45 0.17 -4.99
C GLU A 7 8.33 1.35 -4.53
N PRO A 8 9.48 1.10 -3.90
CA PRO A 8 10.31 2.15 -3.27
C PRO A 8 10.89 3.16 -4.26
N HIS A 9 10.94 2.83 -5.56
CA HIS A 9 11.62 3.65 -6.56
C HIS A 9 10.70 4.29 -7.60
N GLY A 10 9.38 4.12 -7.48
CA GLY A 10 8.40 4.60 -8.46
C GLY A 10 8.47 3.86 -9.81
N ALA A 11 7.66 4.29 -10.77
CA ALA A 11 7.49 3.59 -12.04
C ALA A 11 8.69 3.72 -13.00
N GLU A 12 9.40 4.86 -12.96
CA GLU A 12 10.50 5.17 -13.88
C GLU A 12 11.72 5.70 -13.13
N PRO A 13 12.44 4.84 -12.40
CA PRO A 13 13.61 5.29 -11.66
C PRO A 13 14.78 5.60 -12.58
N ALA A 14 15.42 6.75 -12.40
CA ALA A 14 16.64 7.12 -13.13
C ALA A 14 17.92 6.53 -12.50
N LEU A 15 17.88 6.16 -11.22
CA LEU A 15 19.05 5.62 -10.50
C LEU A 15 19.35 4.18 -10.92
N TYR A 16 20.63 3.89 -11.17
CA TYR A 16 21.07 2.53 -11.54
C TYR A 16 20.72 1.49 -10.46
N ALA A 17 20.86 1.84 -9.18
CA ALA A 17 20.55 0.95 -8.07
C ALA A 17 19.11 0.39 -8.12
N ALA A 18 18.15 1.20 -8.59
CA ALA A 18 16.75 0.82 -8.72
C ALA A 18 16.43 0.04 -10.01
N ARG A 19 17.30 0.14 -11.03
CA ARG A 19 17.12 -0.53 -12.33
C ARG A 19 17.91 -1.83 -12.46
N CYS A 20 18.98 -2.00 -11.68
CA CYS A 20 19.91 -3.11 -11.81
C CYS A 20 19.22 -4.46 -11.50
N PRO A 21 19.10 -5.38 -12.47
CA PRO A 21 18.41 -6.66 -12.27
C PRO A 21 19.00 -7.53 -11.15
N HIS A 22 20.28 -7.32 -10.82
CA HIS A 22 20.97 -8.05 -9.76
C HIS A 22 20.76 -7.45 -8.36
N LEU A 23 20.26 -6.21 -8.27
CA LEU A 23 19.93 -5.55 -7.01
C LEU A 23 18.42 -5.53 -6.74
N ARG A 24 17.59 -5.78 -7.76
CA ARG A 24 16.13 -5.81 -7.60
C ARG A 24 15.69 -7.04 -6.79
N PRO A 25 14.70 -6.89 -5.89
CA PRO A 25 14.10 -8.03 -5.22
C PRO A 25 13.47 -8.96 -6.26
N PRO A 26 13.41 -10.28 -5.98
CA PRO A 26 12.82 -11.22 -6.89
C PRO A 26 11.32 -10.95 -7.14
N PRO A 27 10.78 -11.28 -8.32
CA PRO A 27 9.38 -10.98 -8.66
C PRO A 27 8.35 -11.69 -7.79
N TRP A 28 8.73 -12.77 -7.09
CA TRP A 28 7.87 -13.49 -6.13
C TRP A 28 7.90 -12.89 -4.71
N SER A 29 8.77 -11.91 -4.47
CA SER A 29 8.86 -11.19 -3.20
C SER A 29 8.47 -9.73 -3.45
N PRO A 30 7.17 -9.42 -3.61
CA PRO A 30 6.73 -8.05 -3.73
C PRO A 30 7.19 -7.26 -2.51
N GLY A 31 7.33 -5.93 -2.67
CA GLY A 31 7.57 -5.03 -1.56
C GLY A 31 6.47 -5.12 -0.49
N PRO A 32 6.54 -4.30 0.57
CA PRO A 32 5.53 -4.28 1.63
C PRO A 32 4.10 -4.28 1.05
N LEU A 33 3.30 -5.29 1.41
CA LEU A 33 1.93 -5.41 0.94
C LEU A 33 1.09 -4.27 1.52
N LEU A 34 0.28 -3.67 0.65
CA LEU A 34 -0.62 -2.57 1.00
C LEU A 34 -2.08 -3.02 1.07
N ASP A 35 -2.52 -3.87 0.13
CA ASP A 35 -3.89 -4.39 0.09
C ASP A 35 -4.01 -5.65 -0.76
N VAL A 36 -5.10 -6.40 -0.54
CA VAL A 36 -5.51 -7.57 -1.30
C VAL A 36 -6.84 -7.28 -1.99
N GLY A 37 -6.87 -7.48 -3.31
CA GLY A 37 -8.06 -7.39 -4.14
C GLY A 37 -8.73 -8.76 -4.32
N PHE A 38 -9.89 -8.96 -3.70
CA PHE A 38 -10.66 -10.21 -3.84
C PHE A 38 -12.17 -9.94 -3.84
N LEU A 39 -12.90 -10.65 -4.69
CA LEU A 39 -14.35 -10.48 -4.91
C LEU A 39 -14.75 -9.04 -5.30
N GLY A 40 -13.92 -8.37 -6.11
CA GLY A 40 -14.19 -7.00 -6.58
C GLY A 40 -14.01 -5.93 -5.51
N ARG A 41 -13.37 -6.25 -4.37
CA ARG A 41 -13.15 -5.33 -3.24
C ARG A 41 -11.67 -5.24 -2.89
N TRP A 42 -11.28 -4.07 -2.39
CA TRP A 42 -9.99 -3.80 -1.74
C TRP A 42 -10.25 -3.77 -0.24
N TRP A 43 -9.79 -4.80 0.47
CA TRP A 43 -10.29 -5.10 1.82
C TRP A 43 -9.74 -4.15 2.87
N LEU A 44 -8.44 -3.82 2.81
CA LEU A 44 -7.83 -2.88 3.76
C LEU A 44 -8.24 -1.44 3.46
N LEU A 45 -8.35 -1.07 2.19
CA LEU A 45 -8.83 0.25 1.80
C LEU A 45 -10.28 0.50 2.24
N GLU A 46 -11.16 -0.49 2.05
CA GLU A 46 -12.56 -0.36 2.46
C GLU A 46 -12.71 -0.23 3.97
N GLU A 47 -11.94 -1.01 4.75
CA GLU A 47 -11.92 -0.88 6.21
C GLU A 47 -11.36 0.48 6.65
N ALA A 48 -10.28 0.95 6.03
CA ALA A 48 -9.67 2.25 6.35
C ALA A 48 -10.57 3.45 6.00
N LEU A 49 -11.47 3.30 5.01
CA LEU A 49 -12.41 4.33 4.61
C LEU A 49 -13.77 4.24 5.30
N ARG A 50 -13.98 3.23 6.15
CA ARG A 50 -15.27 2.97 6.80
C ARG A 50 -15.80 4.18 7.57
N ASP A 51 -14.93 4.85 8.30
CA ASP A 51 -15.22 6.00 9.16
C ASP A 51 -14.33 7.20 8.77
N GLY A 52 -14.08 7.37 7.46
CA GLY A 52 -13.10 8.33 6.94
C GLY A 52 -13.47 9.81 7.15
N ASP A 53 -14.70 10.11 7.54
CA ASP A 53 -15.17 11.45 7.91
C ASP A 53 -15.16 11.72 9.43
N ILE A 54 -14.87 10.70 10.24
CA ILE A 54 -14.77 10.82 11.70
C ILE A 54 -13.34 11.19 12.08
N ASN A 55 -13.19 12.30 12.79
CA ASN A 55 -11.95 12.70 13.44
C ASN A 55 -12.02 12.46 14.95
N GLU A 56 -11.52 11.32 15.42
CA GLU A 56 -11.53 10.94 16.85
C GLU A 56 -10.85 11.98 17.76
N GLU A 57 -9.84 12.71 17.24
CA GLU A 57 -9.15 13.75 18.01
C GLU A 57 -10.08 14.92 18.39
N GLU A 58 -11.08 15.21 17.57
CA GLU A 58 -12.07 16.25 17.87
C GLU A 58 -12.89 15.88 19.12
N PHE A 59 -13.20 14.60 19.32
CA PHE A 59 -14.09 14.13 20.38
C PHE A 59 -13.37 13.66 21.64
N GLY A 60 -12.04 13.58 21.65
CA GLY A 60 -11.24 13.04 22.76
C GLY A 60 -11.34 13.80 24.10
N HIS A 61 -12.02 14.95 24.13
CA HIS A 61 -12.26 15.76 25.32
C HIS A 61 -13.70 15.64 25.89
N LEU A 62 -14.57 14.90 25.20
CA LEU A 62 -15.92 14.61 25.67
C LEU A 62 -15.89 13.55 26.79
N PRO A 63 -16.84 13.60 27.75
CA PRO A 63 -16.88 12.68 28.90
C PRO A 63 -17.22 11.24 28.53
#